data_AF-A0A7Y2VIH8-F1
#
_entry.id   AF-A0A7Y2VIH8-F1
#
_cell.length_a   1.000
_cell.length_b   1.000
_cell.length_c   1.000
_cell.angle_alpha   90.00
_cell.angle_beta   90.00
_cell.angle_gamma   90.00
#
_symmetry.space_group_name_H-M   'P 1'
#
loop_
_entity.id
_entity.type
_entity.pdbx_description
1 polymer ?
#
loop_
_entity_poly.entity_id
_entity_poly.type
_entity_poly.pdbx_seq_one_letter_code
_entity_poly.pdbx_strand_id
1 'polypeptide(L)'
;DYPDAENTMQLFYGPNATPGSNTANFNNEEFNRLFRDSAGMQPSPERTALFQEMNRILIDECATISGLSRTLILLWNRDLALLPDRSFVGGFFFRFVGPAIAVTNPARAATNEAVH
;
A
#
# COMPACT_ATOMS: atom_id res chain seq x y z
N ASP A 1 -4.09 7.67 -0.82
CA ASP A 1 -2.85 7.05 -0.32
C ASP A 1 -1.83 6.94 -1.42
N TYR A 2 -0.55 7.01 -1.06
CA TYR A 2 0.58 6.89 -1.96
C TYR A 2 1.68 6.02 -1.33
N PRO A 3 2.55 5.37 -2.14
CA PRO A 3 3.46 4.33 -1.66
C PRO A 3 4.72 4.93 -1.01
N ASP A 4 4.54 5.78 0.00
CA ASP A 4 5.60 6.31 0.87
C ASP A 4 5.27 6.00 2.34
N ALA A 5 6.30 5.78 3.15
CA ALA A 5 6.13 5.48 4.58
C ALA A 5 5.49 6.65 5.35
N GLU A 6 5.69 7.89 4.90
CA GLU A 6 5.05 9.08 5.49
C GLU A 6 3.53 8.94 5.48
N ASN A 7 2.93 8.33 4.45
CA ASN A 7 1.49 8.15 4.35
C ASN A 7 0.92 7.35 5.53
N THR A 8 1.70 6.43 6.09
CA THR A 8 1.35 5.70 7.31
C THR A 8 1.70 6.49 8.57
N MET A 9 2.88 7.12 8.61
CA MET A 9 3.34 7.87 9.79
C MET A 9 2.45 9.08 10.11
N GLN A 10 1.89 9.73 9.08
CA GLN A 10 1.00 10.88 9.27
C GLN A 10 -0.29 10.57 10.05
N LEU A 11 -0.68 9.28 10.14
CA LEU A 11 -1.85 8.83 10.91
C LEU A 11 -1.64 8.94 12.42
N PHE A 12 -0.40 9.18 12.86
CA PHE A 12 -0.03 9.34 14.27
C PHE A 12 0.53 10.72 14.57
N TYR A 13 0.58 11.61 13.58
CA TYR A 13 1.03 12.98 13.80
C TYR A 13 -0.02 13.74 14.61
N GLY A 14 0.36 14.29 15.76
CA GLY A 14 -0.54 14.95 16.70
C GLY A 14 -1.38 16.08 16.08
N PRO A 15 -0.78 16.99 15.28
CA PRO A 15 -1.53 18.02 14.57
C PRO A 15 -2.55 17.52 13.55
N ASN A 16 -2.48 16.25 13.14
CA ASN A 16 -3.49 15.61 12.29
C ASN A 16 -4.67 15.05 13.09
N ALA A 17 -4.79 15.35 14.39
CA ALA A 17 -5.89 14.91 15.24
C ALA A 17 -7.27 15.19 14.61
N THR A 18 -8.29 14.45 15.05
CA THR A 18 -9.68 14.57 14.59
C THR A 18 -10.11 16.03 14.53
N PRO A 19 -10.67 16.53 13.40
CA PRO A 19 -11.24 15.79 12.26
C PRO A 19 -10.24 15.36 11.16
N GLY A 20 -8.93 15.42 11.42
CA GLY A 20 -7.87 14.99 10.49
C GLY A 20 -7.67 13.47 10.40
N SER A 21 -6.54 13.07 9.78
CA SER A 21 -6.22 11.67 9.49
C SER A 21 -5.81 10.84 10.73
N ASN A 22 -5.38 11.49 11.81
CA ASN A 22 -5.09 10.84 13.09
C ASN A 22 -6.38 10.74 13.93
N THR A 23 -7.15 9.69 13.66
CA THR A 23 -8.42 9.41 14.33
C THR A 23 -8.25 8.91 15.76
N ALA A 24 -7.08 8.35 16.10
CA ALA A 24 -6.74 7.92 17.46
C ALA A 24 -6.41 9.10 18.39
N ASN A 25 -6.21 10.31 17.83
CA ASN A 25 -5.72 11.49 18.54
C ASN A 25 -4.42 11.23 19.33
N PHE A 26 -3.58 10.32 18.83
CA PHE A 26 -2.26 10.08 19.40
C PHE A 26 -1.41 11.35 19.30
N ASN A 27 -0.73 11.74 20.38
CA ASN A 27 0.06 12.96 20.39
C ASN A 27 1.30 12.79 21.28
N ASN A 28 2.43 12.51 20.65
CA ASN A 28 3.73 12.40 21.29
C ASN A 28 4.68 13.49 20.74
N GLU A 29 5.33 14.24 21.63
CA GLU A 29 6.15 15.39 21.25
C GLU A 29 7.35 15.00 20.36
N GLU A 30 8.02 13.91 20.71
CA GLU A 30 9.19 13.42 19.97
C GLU A 30 8.77 12.87 18.60
N PHE A 31 7.69 12.10 18.54
CA PHE A 31 7.10 11.65 17.28
C PHE A 31 6.79 12.85 16.36
N ASN A 32 6.16 13.89 16.90
CA ASN A 32 5.82 15.09 16.14
C ASN A 32 7.05 15.83 15.62
N ARG A 33 8.14 15.85 16.40
CA ARG A 33 9.41 16.44 15.97
C ARG A 33 10.02 15.64 14.81
N LEU A 34 10.18 14.33 14.99
CA LEU A 34 10.72 13.43 13.96
C LEU A 34 9.92 13.49 12.66
N PHE A 35 8.59 13.56 12.77
CA PHE A 35 7.71 13.66 11.60
C PHE A 35 7.98 14.94 10.81
N ARG A 36 8.05 16.10 11.47
CA ARG A 36 8.36 17.38 10.82
C ARG A 36 9.74 17.37 10.17
N ASP A 37 10.74 16.82 10.85
CA ASP A 37 12.11 16.73 10.33
C ASP A 37 12.15 15.86 9.06
N SER A 38 11.36 14.78 9.03
CA SER A 38 11.28 13.87 7.87
C SER A 38 10.48 14.40 6.68
N ALA A 39 9.58 15.37 6.89
CA ALA A 39 8.59 15.81 5.90
C ALA A 39 9.22 16.49 4.66
N GLY A 40 10.36 17.17 4.85
CA GLY A 40 11.11 17.82 3.76
C GLY A 40 12.16 16.93 3.08
N MET A 41 12.38 15.71 3.60
CA MET A 41 13.47 14.85 3.14
C MET A 41 13.04 14.02 1.92
N GLN A 42 13.94 13.89 0.96
CA GLN A 42 13.82 12.88 -0.09
C GLN A 42 14.08 11.48 0.48
N PRO A 43 13.66 10.40 -0.21
CA PRO A 43 14.00 9.04 0.19
C PRO A 43 15.52 8.88 0.37
N SER A 44 15.95 8.61 1.60
CA SER A 44 17.35 8.46 1.97
C SER A 44 17.49 7.57 3.22
N PRO A 45 18.68 7.00 3.48
CA PRO A 45 18.93 6.23 4.69
C PRO A 45 18.63 7.01 5.98
N GLU A 46 18.90 8.31 5.99
CA GLU A 46 18.64 9.19 7.12
C GLU A 46 17.14 9.35 7.38
N ARG A 47 16.34 9.55 6.32
CA ARG A 47 14.87 9.60 6.44
C ARG A 47 14.30 8.25 6.91
N THR A 48 14.87 7.15 6.43
CA THR A 48 14.51 5.81 6.89
C THR A 48 14.78 5.62 8.38
N ALA A 49 15.91 6.12 8.90
CA ALA A 49 16.22 6.05 10.33
C ALA A 49 15.18 6.80 11.18
N LEU A 50 14.76 8.00 10.76
CA LEU A 50 13.69 8.75 11.44
C LEU A 50 12.37 7.95 11.47
N PHE A 51 12.01 7.29 10.36
CA PHE A 51 10.83 6.43 10.32
C PHE A 51 10.94 5.20 11.23
N GLN A 52 12.13 4.62 11.36
CA GLN A 52 12.36 3.51 12.28
C GLN A 52 12.22 3.96 13.74
N GLU A 53 12.73 5.15 14.08
CA GLU A 53 12.57 5.74 15.42
C GLU A 53 11.10 6.04 15.74
N MET A 54 10.37 6.65 14.81
CA MET A 54 8.93 6.88 14.95
C MET A 54 8.16 5.57 15.12
N ASN A 55 8.49 4.53 14.34
CA ASN A 55 7.87 3.22 14.49
C ASN A 55 8.15 2.60 15.87
N ARG A 56 9.35 2.78 16.43
CA ARG A 56 9.67 2.32 17.78
C ARG A 56 8.82 3.02 18.84
N ILE A 57 8.64 4.34 18.74
CA ILE A 57 7.75 5.10 19.65
C ILE A 57 6.33 4.52 19.62
N LEU A 58 5.78 4.25 18.44
CA LEU A 58 4.43 3.70 18.32
C LEU A 58 4.28 2.30 18.97
N ILE A 59 5.33 1.48 18.86
CA ILE A 59 5.37 0.15 19.50
C ILE A 59 5.44 0.31 21.03
N ASP A 60 6.35 1.15 21.52
CA ASP A 60 6.58 1.33 22.96
C ASP A 60 5.35 1.95 23.66
N GLU A 61 4.66 2.88 23.00
CA GLU A 61 3.42 3.51 23.49
C GLU A 61 2.17 2.64 23.30
N CYS A 62 2.28 1.46 22.67
CA CYS A 62 1.14 0.62 22.28
C CYS A 62 0.06 1.41 21.50
N ALA A 63 0.47 2.36 20.66
CA ALA A 63 -0.44 3.34 20.04
C ALA A 63 -1.42 2.73 19.02
N THR A 64 -1.14 1.51 18.54
CA THR A 64 -1.99 0.79 17.60
C THR A 64 -1.77 -0.72 17.68
N ILE A 65 -2.80 -1.48 17.28
CA ILE A 65 -2.66 -2.91 16.98
C ILE A 65 -2.55 -3.01 15.45
N SER A 66 -1.32 -3.17 14.95
CA SER A 66 -1.00 -3.20 13.52
C SER A 66 -0.07 -4.36 13.16
N GLY A 67 0.50 -4.38 11.96
CA GLY A 67 1.45 -5.42 11.50
C GLY A 67 0.84 -6.54 10.66
N LEU A 68 -0.44 -6.47 10.33
CA LEU A 68 -1.06 -7.38 9.36
C LEU A 68 -0.77 -6.90 7.94
N SER A 69 0.14 -7.58 7.25
CA SER A 69 0.26 -7.46 5.79
C SER A 69 -0.78 -8.35 5.12
N ARG A 70 -1.57 -7.78 4.20
CA ARG A 70 -2.61 -8.52 3.48
C ARG A 70 -2.00 -9.09 2.20
N THR A 71 -2.05 -10.41 2.06
CA THR A 71 -1.90 -11.04 0.75
C THR A 71 -3.25 -10.96 0.05
N LEU A 72 -3.33 -10.15 -1.00
CA LEU A 72 -4.54 -10.05 -1.80
C LEU A 72 -4.60 -11.23 -2.77
N ILE A 73 -5.57 -12.11 -2.57
CA ILE A 73 -5.89 -13.19 -3.51
C ILE A 73 -7.06 -12.73 -4.36
N LEU A 74 -6.84 -12.66 -5.68
CA LEU A 74 -7.88 -12.29 -6.65
C LEU A 74 -8.24 -13.51 -7.49
N LEU A 75 -9.54 -13.81 -7.59
CA LEU A 75 -10.06 -14.78 -8.56
C LEU A 75 -10.46 -14.05 -9.84
N TRP A 76 -10.17 -14.68 -10.98
CA TRP A 76 -10.23 -14.03 -12.27
C TRP A 76 -10.69 -15.00 -13.35
N ASN A 77 -11.53 -14.52 -14.28
CA ASN A 77 -11.94 -15.29 -15.45
C ASN A 77 -10.86 -15.20 -16.55
N ARG A 78 -10.30 -16.35 -16.95
CA ARG A 78 -9.23 -16.47 -17.95
C ARG A 78 -9.58 -15.93 -19.34
N ASP A 79 -10.87 -15.76 -19.66
CA ASP A 79 -11.33 -15.32 -20.98
C ASP A 79 -11.38 -13.80 -21.11
N LEU A 80 -11.16 -13.08 -20.01
CA LEU A 80 -11.08 -11.63 -20.01
C LEU A 80 -9.60 -11.19 -20.10
N ALA A 81 -9.33 -9.91 -20.37
CA ALA A 81 -8.05 -9.23 -20.15
C ALA A 81 -8.30 -8.00 -19.25
N LEU A 82 -7.48 -7.85 -18.19
CA LEU A 82 -7.42 -6.62 -17.41
C LEU A 82 -6.56 -5.61 -18.17
N LEU A 83 -7.14 -4.47 -18.50
CA LEU A 83 -6.44 -3.40 -19.21
C LEU A 83 -5.77 -2.47 -18.21
N PRO A 84 -4.56 -1.96 -18.53
CA PRO A 84 -3.82 -1.10 -17.63
C PRO A 84 -4.62 0.17 -17.31
N ASP A 85 -4.73 0.44 -16.02
CA ASP A 85 -5.25 1.67 -15.43
C ASP A 85 -4.07 2.50 -14.94
N ARG A 86 -4.25 3.83 -14.89
CA ARG A 86 -3.26 4.76 -14.34
C ARG A 86 -3.37 4.88 -12.81
N SER A 87 -4.39 4.29 -12.20
CA SER A 87 -4.56 4.27 -10.73
C SER A 87 -3.54 3.33 -10.08
N PHE A 88 -2.65 3.89 -9.28
CA PHE A 88 -1.58 3.15 -8.59
C PHE A 88 -2.02 2.54 -7.26
N VAL A 89 -3.18 2.95 -6.69
CA VAL A 89 -3.75 2.43 -5.44
C VAL A 89 -5.20 2.00 -5.65
N GLY A 90 -5.53 0.79 -5.18
CA GLY A 90 -6.90 0.28 -5.08
C GLY A 90 -7.63 -0.01 -6.40
N GLY A 91 -7.05 0.33 -7.55
CA GLY A 91 -7.70 0.23 -8.85
C GLY A 91 -7.85 -1.19 -9.39
N PHE A 92 -6.94 -2.11 -9.02
CA PHE A 92 -6.90 -3.54 -9.37
C PHE A 92 -7.27 -3.91 -10.84
N PHE A 93 -7.23 -2.93 -11.74
CA PHE A 93 -7.64 -3.01 -13.15
C PHE A 93 -9.08 -3.50 -13.41
N PHE A 94 -9.92 -3.70 -12.39
CA PHE A 94 -11.28 -4.27 -12.56
C PHE A 94 -12.21 -3.40 -13.38
N ARG A 95 -11.96 -2.09 -13.44
CA ARG A 95 -12.79 -1.15 -14.20
C ARG A 95 -12.66 -1.33 -15.71
N PHE A 96 -11.53 -1.83 -16.19
CA PHE A 96 -11.24 -1.94 -17.62
C PHE A 96 -10.99 -3.41 -17.97
N VAL A 97 -12.06 -4.09 -18.38
CA VAL A 97 -12.02 -5.49 -18.84
C VAL A 97 -12.38 -5.56 -20.32
N GLY A 98 -11.60 -6.34 -21.07
CA GLY A 98 -11.89 -6.70 -22.46
C GLY A 98 -11.80 -8.21 -22.66
N PRO A 99 -12.07 -8.73 -23.87
CA PRO A 99 -11.74 -10.12 -24.20
C PRO A 99 -10.23 -10.34 -24.15
N ALA A 100 -9.79 -11.53 -23.74
CA ALA A 100 -8.39 -11.92 -23.82
C ALA A 100 -7.94 -11.88 -25.30
N ILE A 101 -6.96 -11.03 -25.62
CA ILE A 101 -6.34 -11.07 -26.95
C ILE A 101 -5.58 -12.40 -27.02
N ALA A 102 -5.99 -13.26 -27.96
CA ALA A 102 -5.30 -14.51 -28.23
C ALA A 102 -3.88 -14.20 -28.74
N VAL A 103 -2.91 -14.11 -27.83
CA VAL A 103 -1.52 -14.33 -28.21
C VAL A 103 -1.46 -15.79 -28.62
N THR A 104 -1.26 -16.05 -29.90
CA THR A 104 -0.99 -17.37 -30.46
C THR A 104 0.27 -17.93 -29.82
N ASN A 105 0.12 -18.50 -28.63
CA ASN A 105 1.16 -19.30 -27.98
C ASN A 105 0.95 -20.75 -28.43
N PRO A 106 1.80 -21.30 -29.31
CA PRO A 106 1.64 -22.66 -29.82
C PRO A 106 1.68 -23.74 -28.72
N ALA A 107 2.16 -23.42 -27.51
CA ALA A 107 2.13 -24.34 -26.38
C ALA A 107 0.75 -24.49 -25.70
N ARG A 108 -0.20 -23.55 -25.90
CA ARG A 108 -1.56 -23.60 -25.29
C ARG A 108 -2.56 -24.48 -26.06
N ALA A 109 -2.27 -24.85 -27.31
CA ALA A 109 -3.17 -25.67 -28.11
C ALA A 109 -3.18 -27.14 -27.65
N ALA A 110 -2.07 -27.64 -27.07
CA ALA A 110 -1.91 -29.06 -26.77
C ALA A 110 -2.60 -29.51 -25.47
N THR A 111 -2.96 -28.61 -24.55
CA THR A 111 -3.49 -29.01 -23.23
C THR A 111 -5.01 -29.15 -23.18
N ASN A 112 -5.74 -28.73 -24.22
CA ASN A 112 -7.21 -28.78 -24.23
C ASN A 112 -7.80 -30.04 -24.87
N GLU A 113 -6.99 -30.92 -25.49
CA GLU A 113 -7.48 -32.19 -26.05
C GLU A 113 -7.36 -33.39 -25.09
N ALA A 114 -6.74 -33.22 -23.91
CA ALA A 114 -6.44 -34.33 -23.01
C ALA A 114 -7.43 -34.53 -21.85
N VAL A 115 -8.57 -33.83 -21.85
CA VAL A 115 -9.62 -34.02 -20.83
C VAL A 115 -10.99 -34.11 -21.52
N HIS A 116 -11.22 -35.24 -22.17
CA HIS A 116 -12.56 -35.77 -22.46
C HIS A 116 -12.56 -37.28 -22.24
#